data_AF-A0A2B4RC38-F1
#
_entry.id   AF-A0A2B4RC38-F1
#
_cell.length_a   1.000
_cell.length_b   1.000
_cell.length_c   1.000
_cell.angle_alpha   90.00
_cell.angle_beta   90.00
_cell.angle_gamma   90.00
#
_symmetry.space_group_name_H-M   'P 1'
#
loop_
_entity.id
_entity.type
_entity.pdbx_description
1 polymer ?
#
loop_
_entity_poly.entity_id
_entity_poly.type
_entity_poly.pdbx_seq_one_letter_code
_entity_poly.pdbx_strand_id
1 'polypeptide(L)'
;MLRDLNCNVLNHNDAASQALLIFCSAEMINRPTRITETSTTLIDVILASNTDLVKEARVLPCSNHDLVYLVLNLKKDRPKPVYITTRSFKDYDQAAFRKDINAGPRSVIDIFDEVDDKLYAFHRIFDDLLDSYAPTKEVKIRGRSNPCVTEEIRALMKTRDQWRKLARKTNDPLAWGGYKNFKREVKRELRLAEHEYAETLIRNNPNNTGCVWKTIRSFIPKKSVNHMRKAFDNISHKILLHKLQDMGASTSAMDWFRSYQWNRTQVVRINAKISDPLQLASGVPQGSILEPMLFGIHVNDLPSTPRNCLTESYVDNTKL
;
A
#
# COMPACT_ATOMS: atom_id res chain seq x y z
N MET A 1 -20.59 -6.54 2.81
CA MET A 1 -20.19 -7.40 1.69
C MET A 1 -21.37 -7.47 0.73
N LEU A 2 -21.58 -6.43 -0.08
CA LEU A 2 -22.49 -6.47 -1.22
C LEU A 2 -21.58 -6.46 -2.44
N ARG A 3 -21.25 -7.65 -2.92
CA ARG A 3 -20.47 -7.85 -4.15
C ARG A 3 -21.46 -8.25 -5.23
N ASP A 4 -21.38 -7.57 -6.37
CA ASP A 4 -22.09 -7.82 -7.62
C ASP A 4 -23.50 -8.37 -7.46
N LEU A 5 -24.47 -7.45 -7.49
CA LEU A 5 -25.83 -7.79 -7.89
C LEU A 5 -25.76 -8.15 -9.37
N ASN A 6 -25.44 -9.41 -9.67
CA ASN A 6 -25.22 -9.90 -11.03
C ASN A 6 -26.57 -10.05 -11.78
N CYS A 7 -27.38 -9.00 -11.71
CA CYS A 7 -28.77 -8.93 -12.13
C CYS A 7 -28.86 -7.83 -13.20
N ASN A 8 -29.24 -8.22 -14.41
CA ASN A 8 -29.32 -7.31 -15.54
C ASN A 8 -30.65 -6.56 -15.49
N VAL A 9 -30.62 -5.31 -15.04
CA VAL A 9 -31.84 -4.51 -14.85
C VAL A 9 -32.50 -4.10 -16.17
N LEU A 10 -31.80 -4.24 -17.31
CA LEU A 10 -32.40 -4.11 -18.64
C LEU A 10 -33.39 -5.25 -18.97
N ASN A 11 -33.32 -6.38 -18.25
CA ASN A 11 -34.26 -7.48 -18.44
C ASN A 11 -35.42 -7.38 -17.44
N HIS A 12 -36.51 -6.74 -17.87
CA HIS A 12 -37.70 -6.53 -17.04
C HIS A 12 -38.46 -7.81 -16.66
N ASN A 13 -38.15 -8.95 -17.30
CA ASN A 13 -38.77 -10.24 -17.01
C ASN A 13 -38.03 -11.04 -15.92
N ASP A 14 -36.88 -10.56 -15.43
CA ASP A 14 -36.15 -11.22 -14.36
C ASP A 14 -36.75 -10.88 -12.99
N ALA A 15 -37.14 -11.90 -12.23
CA ALA A 15 -37.74 -11.75 -10.91
C ALA A 15 -36.78 -11.05 -9.92
N ALA A 16 -35.48 -11.24 -10.08
CA ALA A 16 -34.46 -10.55 -9.29
C ALA A 16 -34.42 -9.04 -9.59
N SER A 17 -34.54 -8.64 -10.87
CA SER A 17 -34.60 -7.23 -11.29
C SER A 17 -35.84 -6.52 -10.71
N GLN A 18 -36.99 -7.20 -10.76
CA GLN A 18 -38.25 -6.64 -10.23
C GLN A 18 -38.20 -6.48 -8.71
N ALA A 19 -37.69 -7.47 -7.97
CA ALA A 19 -37.52 -7.37 -6.53
C ALA A 19 -36.57 -6.23 -6.13
N LEU A 20 -35.51 -6.01 -6.92
CA LEU A 20 -34.55 -4.93 -6.69
C LEU A 20 -35.17 -3.54 -6.86
N LEU A 21 -36.02 -3.35 -7.89
CA LEU A 21 -36.73 -2.11 -8.17
C LEU A 21 -37.81 -1.81 -7.12
N ILE A 22 -38.46 -2.85 -6.56
CA ILE A 22 -39.45 -2.68 -5.49
C ILE A 22 -38.80 -2.24 -4.18
N PHE A 23 -37.58 -2.71 -3.89
CA PHE A 23 -36.90 -2.42 -2.62
C PHE A 23 -36.31 -1.01 -2.54
N CYS A 24 -36.16 -0.31 -3.66
CA CYS A 24 -35.49 1.00 -3.73
C CYS A 24 -36.34 2.03 -4.47
N SER A 25 -36.46 3.23 -3.90
CA SER A 25 -37.38 4.26 -4.39
C SER A 25 -37.01 4.84 -5.77
N ALA A 26 -35.73 4.78 -6.17
CA ALA A 26 -35.30 5.20 -7.50
C ALA A 26 -33.98 4.54 -7.95
N GLU A 27 -33.95 4.05 -9.19
CA GLU A 27 -32.73 3.66 -9.90
C GLU A 27 -32.10 4.89 -10.56
N MET A 28 -30.80 5.10 -10.37
CA MET A 28 -30.11 6.31 -10.82
C MET A 28 -29.41 6.15 -12.18
N ILE A 29 -29.33 4.94 -12.73
CA ILE A 29 -28.55 4.64 -13.94
C ILE A 29 -29.40 3.83 -14.90
N ASN A 30 -29.60 4.35 -16.11
CA ASN A 30 -30.45 3.75 -17.14
C ASN A 30 -29.67 3.39 -18.41
N ARG A 31 -28.35 3.23 -18.30
CA ARG A 31 -27.45 2.94 -19.44
C ARG A 31 -26.55 1.75 -19.12
N PRO A 32 -26.18 0.92 -20.12
CA PRO A 32 -25.32 -0.24 -19.91
C PRO A 32 -24.01 0.13 -19.21
N THR A 33 -23.63 -0.66 -18.21
CA THR A 33 -22.40 -0.46 -17.43
C THR A 33 -21.33 -1.48 -17.80
N ARG A 34 -21.70 -2.58 -18.45
CA ARG A 34 -20.76 -3.55 -18.98
C ARG A 34 -21.02 -3.72 -20.47
N ILE A 35 -20.08 -3.21 -21.26
CA ILE A 35 -20.08 -3.25 -22.71
C ILE A 35 -18.87 -4.09 -23.14
N THR A 36 -19.13 -5.21 -23.80
CA THR A 36 -18.11 -6.09 -24.38
C THR A 36 -18.27 -6.13 -25.90
N GLU A 37 -17.35 -6.82 -26.59
CA GLU A 37 -17.43 -7.03 -28.05
C GLU A 37 -18.75 -7.73 -28.47
N THR A 38 -19.41 -8.46 -27.57
CA THR A 38 -20.59 -9.30 -27.87
C THR A 38 -21.82 -9.04 -27.00
N SER A 39 -21.72 -8.22 -25.95
CA SER A 39 -22.84 -7.98 -25.03
C SER A 39 -22.87 -6.58 -24.43
N THR A 40 -24.09 -6.09 -24.15
CA THR A 40 -24.34 -4.85 -23.42
C THR A 40 -25.28 -5.15 -22.26
N THR A 41 -24.85 -4.88 -21.03
CA THR A 41 -25.60 -5.24 -19.81
C THR A 41 -25.51 -4.12 -18.77
N LEU A 42 -26.58 -3.94 -17.99
CA LEU A 42 -26.63 -3.02 -16.85
C LEU A 42 -26.61 -3.85 -15.57
N ILE A 43 -25.42 -4.02 -15.01
CA ILE A 43 -25.18 -4.90 -13.85
C ILE A 43 -24.68 -4.07 -12.65
N ASP A 44 -24.12 -2.89 -12.91
CA ASP A 44 -23.59 -1.99 -11.89
C ASP A 44 -24.65 -0.92 -11.55
N VAL A 45 -25.57 -1.25 -10.64
CA VAL A 45 -26.69 -0.37 -10.27
C VAL A 45 -26.31 0.57 -9.13
N ILE A 46 -26.76 1.83 -9.19
CA ILE A 46 -26.74 2.74 -8.03
C ILE A 46 -28.18 3.00 -7.60
N LEU A 47 -28.47 2.57 -6.37
CA LEU A 47 -29.76 2.77 -5.71
C LEU A 47 -29.60 3.83 -4.64
N ALA A 48 -30.52 4.81 -4.63
CA ALA A 48 -30.53 5.87 -3.64
C ALA A 48 -31.90 5.93 -2.95
N SER A 49 -31.92 5.91 -1.62
CA SER A 49 -33.14 6.11 -0.83
C SER A 49 -33.54 7.59 -0.70
N ASN A 50 -32.58 8.49 -0.87
CA ASN A 50 -32.79 9.94 -0.86
C ASN A 50 -32.12 10.54 -2.10
N THR A 51 -32.95 10.89 -3.08
CA THR A 51 -32.51 11.47 -4.36
C THR A 51 -32.15 12.95 -4.26
N ASP A 52 -32.56 13.66 -3.20
CA ASP A 52 -32.27 15.10 -3.03
C ASP A 52 -30.78 15.37 -2.76
N LEU A 53 -30.09 14.37 -2.20
CA LEU A 53 -28.64 14.41 -2.01
C LEU A 53 -27.87 14.10 -3.30
N VAL A 54 -28.54 13.63 -4.36
CA VAL A 54 -27.93 13.28 -5.64
C VAL A 54 -27.90 14.51 -6.54
N LYS A 55 -26.69 15.01 -6.82
CA LYS A 55 -26.49 16.07 -7.81
C LYS A 55 -26.49 15.52 -9.23
N GLU A 56 -25.88 14.35 -9.43
CA GLU A 56 -25.71 13.74 -10.73
C GLU A 56 -25.41 12.23 -10.59
N ALA A 57 -25.91 11.42 -11.52
CA ALA A 57 -25.49 10.03 -11.69
C ALA A 57 -25.02 9.84 -13.12
N ARG A 58 -23.84 9.24 -13.32
CA ARG A 58 -23.29 9.00 -14.66
C ARG A 58 -22.50 7.71 -14.73
N VAL A 59 -22.39 7.23 -15.96
CA VAL A 59 -21.52 6.11 -16.35
C VAL A 59 -20.29 6.72 -17.01
N LEU A 60 -19.17 6.70 -16.29
CA LEU A 60 -17.86 7.06 -16.83
C LEU A 60 -17.23 5.83 -17.41
N PRO A 61 -16.83 5.85 -18.68
CA PRO A 61 -16.48 4.60 -19.26
C PRO A 61 -15.11 4.14 -18.67
N CYS A 62 -15.04 2.91 -18.15
CA CYS A 62 -13.93 2.24 -17.43
C CYS A 62 -13.70 0.84 -18.07
N SER A 63 -12.51 0.22 -17.95
CA SER A 63 -12.03 -0.89 -18.82
C SER A 63 -13.09 -1.86 -19.37
N ASN A 64 -13.52 -2.86 -18.58
CA ASN A 64 -14.49 -3.89 -18.97
C ASN A 64 -15.83 -3.72 -18.22
N HIS A 65 -15.81 -2.92 -17.17
CA HIS A 65 -16.94 -2.40 -16.44
C HIS A 65 -16.76 -0.90 -16.47
N ASP A 66 -17.74 -0.18 -17.00
CA ASP A 66 -17.79 1.25 -16.93
C ASP A 66 -18.02 1.68 -15.48
N LEU A 67 -17.25 2.69 -15.07
CA LEU A 67 -17.30 3.22 -13.72
C LEU A 67 -18.60 3.98 -13.58
N VAL A 68 -19.51 3.42 -12.81
CA VAL A 68 -20.70 4.13 -12.39
C VAL A 68 -20.33 5.01 -11.21
N TYR A 69 -20.67 6.29 -11.27
CA TYR A 69 -20.43 7.19 -10.17
C TYR A 69 -21.64 8.09 -9.92
N LEU A 70 -21.81 8.41 -8.65
CA LEU A 70 -22.81 9.30 -8.13
C LEU A 70 -22.09 10.53 -7.58
N VAL A 71 -22.46 11.71 -8.09
CA VAL A 71 -22.08 12.98 -7.47
C VAL A 71 -23.14 13.30 -6.44
N LEU A 72 -22.77 13.18 -5.18
CA LEU A 72 -23.61 13.62 -4.08
C LEU A 72 -23.33 15.08 -3.75
N ASN A 73 -24.36 15.85 -3.41
CA ASN A 73 -24.23 17.20 -2.90
C ASN A 73 -23.88 17.17 -1.40
N LEU A 74 -22.69 16.67 -1.08
CA LEU A 74 -22.19 16.60 0.29
C LEU A 74 -21.18 17.72 0.52
N LYS A 75 -21.37 18.48 1.61
CA LYS A 75 -20.32 19.37 2.12
C LYS A 75 -19.23 18.52 2.76
N LYS A 76 -18.22 18.15 1.99
CA LYS A 76 -17.01 17.48 2.51
C LYS A 76 -15.95 18.51 2.83
N ASP A 77 -15.52 18.56 4.08
CA ASP A 77 -14.38 19.38 4.47
C ASP A 77 -13.14 18.93 3.71
N ARG A 78 -12.52 19.89 2.99
CA ARG A 78 -11.25 19.64 2.32
C ARG A 78 -10.15 19.63 3.38
N PRO A 79 -9.23 18.65 3.38
CA PRO A 79 -8.11 18.68 4.29
C PRO A 79 -7.31 19.97 4.06
N LYS A 80 -7.11 20.74 5.12
CA LYS A 80 -6.37 22.00 5.06
C LYS A 80 -4.90 21.69 4.71
N PRO A 81 -4.25 22.48 3.85
CA PRO A 81 -2.84 22.29 3.56
C PRO A 81 -1.99 22.37 4.83
N VAL A 82 -0.99 21.50 4.93
CA VAL A 82 -0.03 21.51 6.04
C VAL A 82 1.19 22.34 5.64
N TYR A 83 1.55 23.29 6.50
CA TYR A 83 2.75 24.11 6.37
C TYR A 83 3.75 23.69 7.45
N ILE A 84 5.04 23.72 7.13
CA ILE A 84 6.13 23.55 8.09
C ILE A 84 7.04 24.75 8.04
N THR A 85 7.57 25.07 9.21
CA THR A 85 8.56 26.13 9.40
C THR A 85 9.95 25.53 9.24
N THR A 86 10.76 26.06 8.33
CA THR A 86 12.12 25.58 8.05
C THR A 86 13.05 26.75 7.74
N ARG A 87 14.36 26.61 7.93
CA ARG A 87 15.34 27.66 7.62
C ARG A 87 15.71 27.66 6.15
N SER A 88 15.88 28.85 5.57
CA SER A 88 16.28 29.02 4.18
C SER A 88 17.80 29.14 4.08
N PHE A 89 18.46 28.07 3.60
CA PHE A 89 19.91 28.07 3.38
C PHE A 89 20.31 28.47 1.95
N LYS A 90 19.41 29.09 1.18
CA LYS A 90 19.64 29.41 -0.23
C LYS A 90 20.85 30.34 -0.41
N ASP A 91 20.96 31.33 0.47
CA ASP A 91 21.99 32.36 0.44
C ASP A 91 22.92 32.24 1.68
N TYR A 92 22.96 31.06 2.31
CA TYR A 92 23.75 30.82 3.51
C TYR A 92 25.24 30.69 3.18
N ASP A 93 26.04 31.60 3.72
CA ASP A 93 27.49 31.57 3.65
C ASP A 93 28.09 31.04 4.97
N GLN A 94 28.66 29.84 4.89
CA GLN A 94 29.29 29.18 6.05
C GLN A 94 30.52 29.92 6.56
N ALA A 95 31.33 30.52 5.69
CA ALA A 95 32.57 31.20 6.08
C ALA A 95 32.26 32.52 6.79
N ALA A 96 31.30 33.28 6.26
CA ALA A 96 30.82 34.51 6.89
C ALA A 96 30.14 34.23 8.24
N PHE A 97 29.24 33.24 8.31
CA PHE A 97 28.60 32.85 9.57
C PHE A 97 29.64 32.42 10.63
N ARG A 98 30.65 31.64 10.23
CA ARG A 98 31.72 31.19 11.13
C ARG A 98 32.62 32.34 11.59
N LYS A 99 32.81 33.37 10.77
CA LYS A 99 33.54 34.57 11.18
C LYS A 99 32.75 35.32 12.26
N ASP A 100 31.47 35.55 12.03
CA ASP A 100 30.65 36.39 12.88
C ASP A 100 30.29 35.70 14.21
N ILE A 101 30.11 34.37 14.22
CA ILE A 101 29.92 33.61 15.47
C ILE A 101 31.19 33.61 16.35
N ASN A 102 32.37 33.76 15.74
CA ASN A 102 33.63 33.84 16.48
C ASN A 102 33.92 35.27 16.95
N ALA A 103 33.50 36.27 16.18
CA ALA A 103 33.61 37.69 16.53
C ALA A 103 32.50 38.18 17.50
N GLY A 104 31.44 37.39 17.67
CA GLY A 104 30.29 37.75 18.50
C GLY A 104 30.67 38.00 19.97
N PRO A 105 29.87 38.81 20.70
CA PRO A 105 30.17 39.26 22.05
C PRO A 105 30.00 38.14 23.08
N ARG A 106 30.98 37.23 23.14
CA ARG A 106 31.03 36.13 24.12
C ARG A 106 31.08 36.62 25.57
N SER A 107 31.67 37.78 25.79
CA SER A 107 31.77 38.41 27.11
C SER A 107 30.42 38.72 27.74
N VAL A 108 29.34 38.85 26.96
CA VAL A 108 27.97 39.06 27.48
C VAL A 108 27.48 37.83 28.24
N ILE A 109 27.95 36.64 27.86
CA ILE A 109 27.58 35.38 28.53
C ILE A 109 28.22 35.30 29.92
N ASP A 110 29.42 35.85 30.08
CA ASP A 110 30.17 35.84 31.35
C ASP A 110 29.59 36.82 32.40
N ILE A 111 28.64 37.68 32.02
CA ILE A 111 27.96 38.62 32.93
C ILE A 111 26.98 37.89 33.86
N PHE A 112 26.40 36.78 33.40
CA PHE A 112 25.41 36.04 34.15
C PHE A 112 26.10 35.06 35.13
N ASP A 113 25.52 34.84 36.30
CA ASP A 113 26.05 33.87 37.27
C ASP A 113 25.43 32.48 37.05
N GLU A 114 24.12 32.43 36.79
CA GLU A 114 23.35 31.20 36.61
C GLU A 114 23.58 30.55 35.24
N VAL A 115 23.64 29.22 35.22
CA VAL A 115 23.92 28.44 34.00
C VAL A 115 22.79 28.56 32.97
N ASP A 116 21.55 28.62 33.44
CA ASP A 116 20.38 28.73 32.55
C ASP A 116 20.34 30.09 31.83
N ASP A 117 20.72 31.16 32.52
CA ASP A 117 20.78 32.52 31.95
C ASP A 117 21.91 32.64 30.92
N LYS A 118 23.06 32.01 31.18
CA LYS A 118 24.16 31.88 30.21
C LYS A 118 23.71 31.17 28.94
N LEU A 119 23.01 30.05 29.11
CA LEU A 119 22.50 29.26 27.99
C LEU A 119 21.44 30.05 27.20
N TYR A 120 20.55 30.77 27.89
CA TYR A 120 19.56 31.63 27.25
C TYR A 120 20.21 32.75 26.43
N ALA A 121 21.17 33.47 27.01
CA ALA A 121 21.90 34.55 26.33
C ALA A 121 22.65 34.03 25.11
N PHE A 122 23.33 32.89 25.23
CA PHE A 122 23.97 32.23 24.10
C PHE A 122 22.97 31.86 23.00
N HIS A 123 21.84 31.23 23.35
CA HIS A 123 20.83 30.85 22.38
C HIS A 123 20.24 32.06 21.65
N ARG A 124 20.00 33.18 22.34
CA ARG A 124 19.53 34.42 21.72
C ARG A 124 20.53 34.94 20.69
N ILE A 125 21.80 35.11 21.07
CA ILE A 125 22.85 35.59 20.18
C ILE A 125 23.01 34.65 18.97
N PHE A 126 22.95 33.33 19.21
CA PHE A 126 23.07 32.33 18.17
C PHE A 126 21.87 32.34 17.21
N ASP A 127 20.65 32.40 17.74
CA ASP A 127 19.42 32.41 16.93
C ASP A 127 19.30 33.69 16.10
N ASP A 128 19.64 34.86 16.66
CA ASP A 128 19.62 36.13 15.93
C ASP A 128 20.61 36.12 14.76
N LEU A 129 21.82 35.60 15.00
CA LEU A 129 22.83 35.42 13.95
C LEU A 129 22.37 34.37 12.93
N LEU A 130 21.79 33.27 13.38
CA LEU A 130 21.31 32.24 12.48
C LEU A 130 20.12 32.73 11.65
N ASP A 131 19.27 33.59 12.19
CA ASP A 131 18.15 34.23 11.47
C ASP A 131 18.65 35.20 10.40
N SER A 132 19.77 35.90 10.62
CA SER A 132 20.33 36.79 9.60
C SER A 132 20.93 36.05 8.40
N TYR A 133 21.52 34.86 8.63
CA TYR A 133 22.17 34.05 7.59
C TYR A 133 21.27 32.95 6.98
N ALA A 134 20.33 32.44 7.76
CA ALA A 134 19.43 31.35 7.37
C ALA A 134 18.02 31.61 7.94
N PRO A 135 17.32 32.65 7.41
CA PRO A 135 16.04 33.08 7.95
C PRO A 135 14.99 31.98 7.86
N THR A 136 14.08 32.01 8.80
CA THR A 136 12.97 31.07 8.88
C THR A 136 11.93 31.36 7.78
N LYS A 137 11.44 30.31 7.11
CA LYS A 137 10.39 30.38 6.08
C LYS A 137 9.34 29.30 6.28
N GLU A 138 8.10 29.61 5.91
CA GLU A 138 7.04 28.61 5.85
C GLU A 138 7.03 27.91 4.49
N VAL A 139 6.99 26.58 4.51
CA VAL A 139 6.94 25.75 3.31
C VAL A 139 5.70 24.86 3.35
N LYS A 140 4.89 24.95 2.29
CA LYS A 140 3.75 24.07 2.09
C LYS A 140 4.22 22.65 1.80
N ILE A 141 3.82 21.68 2.62
CA ILE A 141 4.07 20.26 2.35
C ILE A 141 3.29 19.88 1.09
N ARG A 142 4.01 19.45 0.05
CA ARG A 142 3.44 18.85 -1.16
C ARG A 142 3.47 17.33 -1.04
N GLY A 143 2.46 16.65 -1.57
CA GLY A 143 2.51 15.20 -1.73
C GLY A 143 3.69 14.83 -2.61
N ARG A 144 4.46 13.81 -2.21
CA ARG A 144 5.59 13.32 -3.02
C ARG A 144 5.03 12.69 -4.29
N SER A 145 5.53 13.10 -5.44
CA SER A 145 5.27 12.40 -6.70
C SER A 145 5.78 10.96 -6.59
N ASN A 146 5.07 10.01 -7.19
CA ASN A 146 5.53 8.63 -7.23
C ASN A 146 6.87 8.58 -7.99
N PRO A 147 7.99 8.18 -7.34
CA PRO A 147 9.31 8.16 -7.97
C PRO A 147 9.37 7.28 -9.22
N CYS A 148 8.56 6.22 -9.26
CA CYS A 148 8.52 5.26 -10.36
C CYS A 148 7.69 5.74 -11.56
N VAL A 149 7.05 6.92 -11.50
CA VAL A 149 6.26 7.48 -12.60
C VAL A 149 7.07 8.59 -13.26
N THR A 150 7.92 8.20 -14.20
CA THR A 150 8.76 9.12 -15.00
C THR A 150 7.94 9.88 -16.04
N GLU A 151 8.55 10.86 -16.72
CA GLU A 151 7.87 11.63 -17.76
C GLU A 151 7.54 10.76 -18.99
N GLU A 152 8.40 9.80 -19.32
CA GLU A 152 8.22 8.83 -20.39
C GLU A 152 7.00 7.94 -20.12
N ILE A 153 6.86 7.45 -18.88
CA ILE A 153 5.71 6.66 -18.46
C ILE A 153 4.42 7.50 -18.53
N ARG A 154 4.47 8.79 -18.15
CA ARG A 154 3.31 9.69 -18.29
C ARG A 154 2.92 9.89 -19.76
N ALA A 155 3.89 10.03 -20.66
CA ALA A 155 3.64 10.11 -22.09
C ALA A 155 2.96 8.82 -22.60
N LEU A 156 3.45 7.65 -22.21
CA LEU A 156 2.83 6.36 -22.55
C LEU A 156 1.39 6.23 -22.00
N MET A 157 1.15 6.69 -20.77
CA MET A 157 -0.21 6.73 -20.19
C MET A 157 -1.14 7.63 -21.00
N LYS A 158 -0.65 8.79 -21.46
CA LYS A 158 -1.41 9.71 -22.32
C LYS A 158 -1.76 9.07 -23.66
N THR A 159 -0.80 8.39 -24.31
CA THR A 159 -1.02 7.68 -25.57
C THR A 159 -2.04 6.55 -25.41
N ARG A 160 -1.92 5.73 -24.36
CA ARG A 160 -2.93 4.71 -24.00
C ARG A 160 -4.33 5.32 -23.89
N ASP A 161 -4.46 6.45 -23.23
CA ASP A 161 -5.75 7.10 -23.00
C ASP A 161 -6.35 7.70 -24.28
N GLN A 162 -5.50 8.16 -25.22
CA GLN A 162 -5.93 8.56 -26.56
C GLN A 162 -6.49 7.38 -27.36
N TRP A 163 -5.77 6.25 -27.41
CA TRP A 163 -6.25 5.03 -28.07
C TRP A 163 -7.58 4.55 -27.51
N ARG A 164 -7.74 4.65 -26.19
CA ARG A 164 -8.99 4.31 -25.53
C ARG A 164 -10.15 5.23 -25.91
N LYS A 165 -9.92 6.53 -26.03
CA LYS A 165 -10.92 7.49 -26.51
C LYS A 165 -11.32 7.19 -27.95
N LEU A 166 -10.34 6.89 -28.81
CA LEU A 166 -10.57 6.53 -30.21
C LEU A 166 -11.42 5.25 -30.33
N ALA A 167 -11.00 4.18 -29.66
CA ALA A 167 -11.68 2.89 -29.69
C ALA A 167 -13.16 2.98 -29.28
N ARG A 168 -13.48 3.87 -28.34
CA ARG A 168 -14.87 4.10 -27.91
C ARG A 168 -15.69 4.94 -28.86
N LYS A 169 -15.05 5.88 -29.55
CA LYS A 169 -15.74 6.74 -30.52
C LYS A 169 -16.07 5.96 -31.79
N THR A 170 -15.16 5.10 -32.25
CA THR A 170 -15.30 4.39 -33.52
C THR A 170 -15.83 2.96 -33.37
N ASN A 171 -15.74 2.38 -32.17
CA ASN A 171 -15.97 0.96 -31.90
C ASN A 171 -15.16 0.02 -32.81
N ASP A 172 -14.00 0.49 -33.29
CA ASP A 172 -13.13 -0.22 -34.22
C ASP A 172 -12.25 -1.26 -33.49
N PRO A 173 -12.29 -2.55 -33.91
CA PRO A 173 -11.42 -3.61 -33.36
C PRO A 173 -9.93 -3.26 -33.38
N LEU A 174 -9.43 -2.54 -34.39
CA LEU A 174 -8.02 -2.15 -34.47
C LEU A 174 -7.66 -1.12 -33.40
N ALA A 175 -8.52 -0.13 -33.18
CA ALA A 175 -8.35 0.85 -32.11
C ALA A 175 -8.38 0.19 -30.71
N TRP A 176 -9.22 -0.83 -30.51
CA TRP A 176 -9.21 -1.65 -29.30
C TRP A 176 -7.91 -2.45 -29.16
N GLY A 177 -7.37 -2.98 -30.25
CA GLY A 177 -6.05 -3.62 -30.30
C GLY A 177 -4.92 -2.68 -29.86
N GLY A 178 -4.91 -1.45 -30.39
CA GLY A 178 -3.97 -0.40 -30.00
C GLY A 178 -4.04 -0.07 -28.51
N TYR A 179 -5.24 0.12 -27.96
CA TYR A 179 -5.43 0.35 -26.52
C TYR A 179 -4.93 -0.83 -25.68
N LYS A 180 -5.26 -2.08 -26.04
CA LYS A 180 -4.79 -3.29 -25.34
C LYS A 180 -3.26 -3.35 -25.32
N ASN A 181 -2.61 -2.97 -26.42
CA ASN A 181 -1.14 -2.93 -26.52
C ASN A 181 -0.52 -1.90 -25.57
N PHE A 182 -0.92 -0.63 -25.67
CA PHE A 182 -0.39 0.44 -24.81
C PHE A 182 -0.75 0.23 -23.33
N LYS A 183 -1.87 -0.43 -23.03
CA LYS A 183 -2.21 -0.84 -21.65
C LYS A 183 -1.20 -1.83 -21.08
N ARG A 184 -0.78 -2.84 -21.86
CA ARG A 184 0.26 -3.80 -21.45
C ARG A 184 1.61 -3.11 -21.30
N GLU A 185 1.93 -2.21 -22.22
CA GLU A 185 3.20 -1.49 -22.23
C GLU A 185 3.38 -0.59 -21.01
N VAL A 186 2.38 0.24 -20.69
CA VAL A 186 2.39 1.05 -19.46
C VAL A 186 2.58 0.18 -18.21
N LYS A 187 1.93 -0.99 -18.15
CA LYS A 187 2.08 -1.93 -17.04
C LYS A 187 3.47 -2.57 -16.99
N ARG A 188 4.14 -2.76 -18.13
CA ARG A 188 5.50 -3.27 -18.21
C ARG A 188 6.48 -2.22 -17.68
N GLU A 189 6.41 -1.00 -18.20
CA GLU A 189 7.29 0.10 -17.84
C GLU A 189 7.17 0.51 -16.36
N LEU A 190 5.95 0.56 -15.82
CA LEU A 190 5.77 0.81 -14.38
C LEU A 190 6.46 -0.25 -13.51
N ARG A 191 6.43 -1.53 -13.91
CA ARG A 191 7.08 -2.61 -13.16
C ARG A 191 8.60 -2.51 -13.23
N LEU A 192 9.15 -2.13 -14.39
CA LEU A 192 10.58 -1.91 -14.55
C LEU A 192 11.05 -0.73 -13.70
N ALA A 193 10.34 0.40 -13.75
CA ALA A 193 10.65 1.57 -12.94
C ALA A 193 10.54 1.29 -11.43
N GLU A 194 9.55 0.50 -11.00
CA GLU A 194 9.44 0.05 -9.61
C GLU A 194 10.64 -0.82 -9.19
N HIS A 195 11.09 -1.73 -10.05
CA HIS A 195 12.24 -2.59 -9.81
C HIS A 195 13.54 -1.77 -9.68
N GLU A 196 13.82 -0.91 -10.66
CA GLU A 196 15.01 -0.05 -10.66
C GLU A 196 15.04 0.89 -9.44
N TYR A 197 13.88 1.45 -9.08
CA TYR A 197 13.75 2.28 -7.89
C TYR A 197 14.02 1.48 -6.60
N ALA A 198 13.56 0.22 -6.51
CA ALA A 198 13.87 -0.64 -5.38
C ALA A 198 15.37 -0.98 -5.30
N GLU A 199 15.99 -1.33 -6.43
CA GLU A 199 17.42 -1.65 -6.51
C GLU A 199 18.30 -0.47 -6.09
N THR A 200 17.99 0.74 -6.58
CA THR A 200 18.73 1.96 -6.21
C THR A 200 18.61 2.27 -4.72
N LEU A 201 17.43 2.09 -4.13
CA LEU A 201 17.25 2.26 -2.68
C LEU A 201 18.09 1.27 -1.86
N ILE A 202 18.18 0.01 -2.30
CA ILE A 202 18.97 -1.03 -1.63
C ILE A 202 20.47 -0.73 -1.76
N ARG A 203 20.93 -0.42 -2.99
CA ARG A 203 22.35 -0.12 -3.28
C ARG A 203 22.86 1.08 -2.50
N ASN A 204 22.02 2.10 -2.32
CA ASN A 204 22.40 3.34 -1.62
C ASN A 204 22.36 3.21 -0.08
N ASN A 205 21.88 2.09 0.48
CA ASN A 205 21.73 1.90 1.92
C ASN A 205 22.27 0.53 2.41
N PRO A 206 23.52 0.15 2.11
CA PRO A 206 24.02 -1.22 2.34
C PRO A 206 24.05 -1.61 3.83
N ASN A 207 24.31 -0.64 4.72
CA ASN A 207 24.46 -0.90 6.16
C ASN A 207 23.20 -0.56 6.98
N ASN A 208 22.11 -0.15 6.33
CA ASN A 208 20.86 0.21 7.01
C ASN A 208 19.78 -0.84 6.72
N THR A 209 19.88 -1.97 7.39
CA THR A 209 18.93 -3.09 7.30
C THR A 209 17.50 -2.65 7.57
N GLY A 210 17.27 -1.70 8.48
CA GLY A 210 15.95 -1.13 8.76
C GLY A 210 15.32 -0.41 7.57
N CYS A 211 16.12 0.39 6.85
CA CYS A 211 15.72 1.08 5.62
C CYS A 211 15.42 0.08 4.50
N VAL A 212 16.30 -0.90 4.30
CA VAL A 212 16.13 -1.98 3.31
C VAL A 212 14.83 -2.74 3.57
N TRP A 213 14.58 -3.17 4.81
CA TRP A 213 13.34 -3.86 5.18
C TRP A 213 12.09 -3.00 5.04
N LYS A 214 12.17 -1.68 5.29
CA LYS A 214 11.07 -0.74 5.08
C LYS A 214 10.73 -0.61 3.60
N THR A 215 11.75 -0.55 2.74
CA THR A 215 11.63 -0.55 1.28
C THR A 215 10.98 -1.84 0.78
N ILE A 216 11.50 -3.00 1.17
CA ILE A 216 10.93 -4.32 0.80
C ILE A 216 9.45 -4.41 1.21
N ARG A 217 9.11 -4.06 2.45
CA ARG A 217 7.72 -4.06 2.93
C ARG A 217 6.80 -3.13 2.15
N SER A 218 7.31 -2.04 1.58
CA SER A 218 6.51 -1.10 0.79
C SER A 218 6.07 -1.69 -0.55
N PHE A 219 6.80 -2.68 -1.08
CA PHE A 219 6.48 -3.38 -2.32
C PHE A 219 5.63 -4.64 -2.10
N ILE A 220 5.51 -5.14 -0.87
CA ILE A 220 4.65 -6.29 -0.55
C ILE A 220 3.17 -5.84 -0.53
N PRO A 221 2.28 -6.44 -1.34
CA PRO A 221 0.87 -6.08 -1.34
C PRO A 221 0.22 -6.32 0.02
N LYS A 222 -0.45 -5.31 0.59
CA LYS A 222 -1.15 -5.42 1.90
C LYS A 222 -2.18 -6.57 1.96
N LYS A 223 -2.74 -7.01 0.83
CA LYS A 223 -3.64 -8.18 0.72
C LYS A 223 -2.93 -9.52 0.90
N SER A 224 -1.64 -9.62 0.55
CA SER A 224 -0.83 -10.82 0.73
C SER A 224 -0.54 -11.05 2.22
N VAL A 225 -0.29 -9.98 2.99
CA VAL A 225 -0.07 -10.06 4.45
C VAL A 225 -1.22 -10.78 5.19
N ASN A 226 -2.47 -10.56 4.78
CA ASN A 226 -3.62 -11.24 5.40
C ASN A 226 -3.75 -12.72 5.01
N HIS A 227 -3.27 -13.12 3.82
CA HIS A 227 -3.24 -14.54 3.43
C HIS A 227 -2.09 -15.26 4.11
N MET A 228 -0.93 -14.61 4.25
CA MET A 228 0.24 -15.16 4.93
C MET A 228 -0.02 -15.37 6.41
N ARG A 229 -0.66 -14.41 7.09
CA ARG A 229 -1.10 -14.58 8.49
C ARG A 229 -1.89 -15.88 8.72
N LYS A 230 -2.80 -16.21 7.80
CA LYS A 230 -3.57 -17.47 7.86
C LYS A 230 -2.73 -18.72 7.55
N ALA A 231 -1.63 -18.59 6.83
CA ALA A 231 -0.74 -19.71 6.54
C ALA A 231 0.08 -20.12 7.78
N PHE A 232 0.50 -19.15 8.60
CA PHE A 232 1.19 -19.41 9.87
C PHE A 232 0.33 -20.18 10.87
N ASP A 233 -0.99 -19.96 10.85
CA ASP A 233 -1.95 -20.66 11.72
C ASP A 233 -2.12 -22.15 11.34
N ASN A 234 -1.71 -22.54 10.13
CA ASN A 234 -1.95 -23.87 9.56
C ASN A 234 -0.69 -24.75 9.41
N ILE A 235 0.46 -24.32 9.93
CA ILE A 235 1.71 -25.11 9.82
C ILE A 235 1.59 -26.39 10.67
N SER A 236 1.70 -27.56 10.02
CA SER A 236 1.69 -28.85 10.70
C SER A 236 3.01 -29.10 11.44
N HIS A 237 2.92 -29.27 12.77
CA HIS A 237 4.07 -29.55 13.63
C HIS A 237 4.80 -30.85 13.24
N LYS A 238 4.05 -31.87 12.80
CA LYS A 238 4.62 -33.15 12.37
C LYS A 238 5.50 -33.01 11.12
N ILE A 239 5.02 -32.26 10.12
CA ILE A 239 5.75 -32.03 8.87
C ILE A 239 7.00 -31.19 9.14
N LEU A 240 6.88 -30.15 9.98
CA LEU A 240 8.00 -29.29 10.33
C LEU A 240 9.12 -30.04 11.06
N LEU A 241 8.78 -30.93 12.00
CA LEU A 241 9.75 -31.76 12.71
C LEU A 241 10.44 -32.76 11.76
N HIS A 242 9.69 -33.39 10.85
CA HIS A 242 10.29 -34.30 9.86
C HIS A 242 11.31 -33.58 8.98
N LYS A 243 10.98 -32.37 8.49
CA LYS A 243 11.89 -31.55 7.68
C LYS A 243 13.14 -31.11 8.43
N LEU A 244 12.99 -30.72 9.70
CA LEU A 244 14.14 -30.38 10.55
C LEU A 244 15.08 -31.58 10.72
N GLN A 245 14.53 -32.78 10.86
CA GLN A 245 15.30 -34.01 10.92
C GLN A 245 16.00 -34.31 9.59
N ASP A 246 15.32 -34.15 8.46
CA ASP A 246 15.89 -34.35 7.12
C ASP A 246 17.02 -33.33 6.81
N MET A 247 16.94 -32.13 7.38
CA MET A 247 17.97 -31.09 7.30
C MET A 247 19.14 -31.31 8.27
N GLY A 248 19.14 -32.41 9.04
CA GLY A 248 20.24 -32.78 9.93
C GLY A 248 20.22 -32.07 11.30
N ALA A 249 19.06 -31.61 11.78
CA ALA A 249 18.96 -31.01 13.11
C ALA A 249 19.38 -32.01 14.20
N SER A 250 20.17 -31.53 15.17
CA SER A 250 20.58 -32.34 16.32
C SER A 250 19.41 -32.78 17.18
N THR A 251 19.56 -33.90 17.90
CA THR A 251 18.54 -34.43 18.84
C THR A 251 18.11 -33.38 19.86
N SER A 252 19.05 -32.60 20.40
CA SER A 252 18.77 -31.51 21.35
C SER A 252 17.94 -30.38 20.74
N ALA A 253 18.19 -30.01 19.48
CA ALA A 253 17.37 -29.03 18.77
C ALA A 253 15.96 -29.56 18.50
N MET A 254 15.85 -30.84 18.14
CA MET A 254 14.57 -31.51 17.90
C MET A 254 13.70 -31.59 19.16
N ASP A 255 14.29 -31.92 20.31
CA ASP A 255 13.58 -31.95 21.58
C ASP A 255 13.18 -30.54 22.05
N TRP A 256 14.04 -29.55 21.80
CA TRP A 256 13.69 -28.14 21.99
C TRP A 256 12.49 -27.72 21.13
N PHE A 257 12.48 -28.06 19.82
CA PHE A 257 11.34 -27.74 18.95
C PHE A 257 10.06 -28.49 19.31
N ARG A 258 10.16 -29.74 19.78
CA ARG A 258 9.02 -30.50 20.31
C ARG A 258 8.43 -29.80 21.53
N SER A 259 9.26 -29.41 22.51
CA SER A 259 8.80 -28.68 23.69
C SER A 259 8.25 -27.29 23.36
N TYR A 260 8.82 -26.60 22.37
CA TYR A 260 8.34 -25.30 21.89
C TYR A 260 6.93 -25.36 21.30
N GLN A 261 6.53 -26.51 20.75
CA GLN A 261 5.24 -26.72 20.08
C GLN A 261 4.23 -27.50 20.94
N TRP A 262 4.65 -28.12 22.04
CA TRP A 262 3.82 -29.01 22.85
C TRP A 262 2.83 -28.26 23.77
N ASN A 263 1.60 -28.79 23.87
CA ASN A 263 0.54 -28.36 24.79
C ASN A 263 0.16 -26.87 24.74
N ARG A 264 0.18 -26.29 23.53
CA ARG A 264 -0.23 -24.91 23.32
C ARG A 264 -1.76 -24.79 23.33
N THR A 265 -2.27 -23.84 24.10
CA THR A 265 -3.69 -23.50 24.10
C THR A 265 -3.92 -22.08 23.61
N GLN A 266 -5.12 -21.80 23.11
CA GLN A 266 -5.61 -20.46 22.78
C GLN A 266 -6.92 -20.17 23.52
N VAL A 267 -7.13 -18.90 23.87
CA VAL A 267 -8.38 -18.40 24.42
C VAL A 267 -8.80 -17.13 23.69
N VAL A 268 -10.11 -16.92 23.58
CA VAL A 268 -10.69 -15.70 23.01
C VAL A 268 -11.15 -14.81 24.16
N ARG A 269 -10.70 -13.55 24.18
CA ARG A 269 -11.14 -12.54 25.15
C ARG A 269 -12.00 -11.51 24.46
N ILE A 270 -13.24 -11.34 24.93
CA ILE A 270 -14.13 -10.25 24.52
C ILE A 270 -14.51 -9.47 25.78
N ASN A 271 -14.04 -8.23 25.87
CA ASN A 271 -14.15 -7.39 27.07
C ASN A 271 -13.58 -8.08 28.32
N ALA A 272 -14.41 -8.28 29.35
CA ALA A 272 -14.03 -8.92 30.61
C ALA A 272 -14.20 -10.46 30.63
N LYS A 273 -14.72 -11.07 29.55
CA LYS A 273 -14.95 -12.53 29.49
C LYS A 273 -13.89 -13.22 28.65
N ILE A 274 -13.44 -14.38 29.12
CA ILE A 274 -12.44 -15.25 28.48
C ILE A 274 -13.12 -16.57 28.15
N SER A 275 -12.87 -17.14 26.97
CA SER A 275 -13.36 -18.46 26.59
C SER A 275 -12.59 -19.58 27.29
N ASP A 276 -13.12 -20.80 27.22
CA ASP A 276 -12.36 -21.98 27.61
C ASP A 276 -11.11 -22.16 26.71
N PRO A 277 -10.01 -22.71 27.25
CA PRO A 277 -8.80 -22.99 26.49
C PRO A 277 -9.02 -24.04 25.41
N LEU A 278 -8.67 -23.70 24.17
CA LEU A 278 -8.68 -24.62 23.03
C LEU A 278 -7.26 -25.05 22.69
N GLN A 279 -7.01 -26.36 22.63
CA GLN A 279 -5.71 -26.91 22.24
C GLN A 279 -5.41 -26.64 20.77
N LEU A 280 -4.17 -26.19 20.50
CA LEU A 280 -3.66 -25.91 19.17
C LEU A 280 -2.87 -27.12 18.63
N ALA A 281 -3.41 -27.78 17.61
CA ALA A 281 -2.75 -28.91 16.94
C ALA A 281 -1.82 -28.48 15.78
N SER A 282 -1.79 -27.19 15.45
CA SER A 282 -1.07 -26.61 14.32
C SER A 282 -0.75 -25.13 14.55
N GLY A 283 0.24 -24.65 13.82
CA GLY A 283 0.61 -23.24 13.77
C GLY A 283 1.72 -22.84 14.75
N VAL A 284 2.37 -21.72 14.48
CA VAL A 284 3.53 -21.20 15.24
C VAL A 284 3.07 -19.97 16.06
N PRO A 285 3.66 -19.63 17.22
CA PRO A 285 3.27 -18.43 17.95
C PRO A 285 3.54 -17.18 17.10
N GLN A 286 2.46 -16.46 16.76
CA GLN A 286 2.55 -15.22 15.98
C GLN A 286 3.27 -14.14 16.79
N GLY A 287 4.30 -13.54 16.20
CA GLY A 287 5.18 -12.57 16.88
C GLY A 287 6.40 -13.19 17.56
N SER A 288 6.66 -14.48 17.35
CA SER A 288 7.92 -15.11 17.76
C SER A 288 9.03 -14.79 16.76
N ILE A 289 10.26 -14.64 17.25
CA ILE A 289 11.45 -14.39 16.41
C ILE A 289 11.73 -15.56 15.44
N LEU A 290 11.22 -16.76 15.76
CA LEU A 290 11.43 -17.99 14.99
C LEU A 290 10.38 -18.25 13.91
N GLU A 291 9.29 -17.47 13.90
CA GLU A 291 8.18 -17.62 12.95
C GLU A 291 8.63 -17.56 11.47
N PRO A 292 9.48 -16.61 11.03
CA PRO A 292 9.94 -16.55 9.64
C PRO A 292 10.83 -17.73 9.25
N MET A 293 11.66 -18.21 10.18
CA MET A 293 12.59 -19.33 9.95
C MET A 293 11.82 -20.65 9.78
N LEU A 294 10.85 -20.93 10.66
CA LEU A 294 10.05 -22.15 10.60
C LEU A 294 9.15 -22.21 9.38
N PHE A 295 8.64 -21.06 8.93
CA PHE A 295 7.87 -20.98 7.69
C PHE A 295 8.74 -21.23 6.46
N GLY A 296 9.95 -20.66 6.40
CA GLY A 296 10.92 -20.95 5.33
C GLY A 296 11.22 -22.44 5.19
N ILE A 297 11.41 -23.15 6.31
CA ILE A 297 11.62 -24.60 6.33
C ILE A 297 10.38 -25.35 5.84
N HIS A 298 9.18 -24.93 6.25
CA HIS A 298 7.93 -25.58 5.84
C HIS A 298 7.66 -25.45 4.33
N VAL A 299 8.00 -24.31 3.72
CA VAL A 299 7.71 -23.98 2.31
C VAL A 299 8.82 -24.49 1.35
N ASN A 300 9.98 -24.91 1.86
CA ASN A 300 11.17 -25.28 1.08
C ASN A 300 10.97 -26.41 0.05
N ASP A 301 9.92 -27.24 0.16
CA ASP A 301 9.68 -28.38 -0.75
C ASP A 301 8.72 -28.03 -1.91
N LEU A 302 8.14 -26.83 -1.92
CA LEU A 302 7.26 -26.39 -3.01
C LEU A 302 7.93 -26.36 -4.40
N PRO A 303 9.23 -26.07 -4.56
CA PRO A 303 9.89 -26.06 -5.86
C PRO A 303 10.02 -27.44 -6.53
N SER A 304 10.01 -28.53 -5.75
CA SER A 304 10.29 -29.90 -6.23
C SER A 304 9.02 -30.71 -6.57
N THR A 305 7.84 -30.12 -6.37
CA THR A 305 6.55 -30.81 -6.59
C THR A 305 6.06 -30.80 -8.06
N PRO A 306 6.27 -29.73 -8.86
CA PRO A 306 5.87 -29.71 -10.28
C PRO A 306 6.96 -30.28 -11.19
N ARG A 307 6.69 -31.37 -11.92
CA ARG A 307 7.69 -32.01 -12.82
C ARG A 307 7.80 -31.37 -14.22
N ASN A 308 6.85 -30.51 -14.61
CA ASN A 308 6.71 -30.00 -15.98
C ASN A 308 6.59 -28.46 -16.09
N CYS A 309 7.00 -27.69 -15.08
CA CYS A 309 6.98 -26.21 -15.12
C CYS A 309 8.23 -25.59 -14.46
N LEU A 310 8.72 -24.48 -15.03
CA LEU A 310 9.77 -23.65 -14.43
C LEU A 310 9.20 -22.98 -13.18
N THR A 311 9.69 -23.39 -12.01
CA THR A 311 9.19 -22.91 -10.71
C THR A 311 10.16 -21.89 -10.13
N GLU A 312 9.75 -20.63 -10.06
CA GLU A 312 10.45 -19.60 -9.28
C GLU A 312 9.77 -19.45 -7.92
N SER A 313 10.43 -19.89 -6.85
CA SER A 313 9.93 -19.74 -5.49
C SER A 313 10.59 -18.56 -4.80
N TYR A 314 9.80 -17.55 -4.43
CA TYR A 314 10.12 -16.68 -3.32
C TYR A 314 9.36 -17.17 -2.10
N VAL A 315 9.92 -16.96 -0.90
CA VAL A 315 9.43 -17.49 0.38
C VAL A 315 7.91 -17.33 0.60
N ASP A 316 7.24 -16.41 -0.11
CA ASP A 316 5.80 -16.18 -0.01
C ASP A 316 4.98 -16.26 -1.32
N ASN A 317 5.56 -16.68 -2.45
CA ASN A 317 4.80 -16.87 -3.70
C ASN A 317 5.34 -18.05 -4.51
N THR A 318 4.58 -19.14 -4.54
CA THR A 318 4.61 -20.07 -5.67
C THR A 318 3.52 -19.64 -6.65
N LYS A 319 3.91 -19.12 -7.81
CA LYS A 319 3.01 -19.08 -8.97
C LYS A 319 3.30 -20.32 -9.80
N LEU A 320 2.30 -21.18 -9.93
CA LEU A 320 2.30 -22.25 -10.93
C LEU A 320 2.09 -21.65 -12.32
#